data_AF-A0A6V8M1M6-F1
#
_entry.id   AF-A0A6V8M1M6-F1
#
_cell.length_a   1.000
_cell.length_b   1.000
_cell.length_c   1.000
_cell.angle_alpha   90.00
_cell.angle_beta   90.00
_cell.angle_gamma   90.00
#
_symmetry.space_group_name_H-M   'P 1'
#
loop_
_entity.id
_entity.type
_entity.pdbx_description
1 polymer ?
#
loop_
_entity_poly.entity_id
_entity_poly.type
_entity_poly.pdbx_seq_one_letter_code
_entity_poly.pdbx_strand_id
1 'polypeptide(L)'
;MKTICLAVALLLALPALAAPQPQNVEGLWTADFFGNTVECHLEQKGQFLWGVAYVTTRAGERNTYHLIGIVAGNSVEAFHGSSGNRFSGQVSPEGRVSGNFIMKDGPTIAMDARRVKPGRTHPGGLEWPPNYPPAQ
;
A
#
# COMPACT_ATOMS: atom_id res chain seq x y z
N MET A 1 -47.01 -23.71 -42.31
CA MET A 1 -46.20 -22.49 -42.07
C MET A 1 -44.95 -22.91 -41.32
N LYS A 2 -43.76 -22.67 -41.88
CA LYS A 2 -42.46 -23.16 -41.38
C LYS A 2 -41.86 -22.12 -40.43
N THR A 3 -41.67 -22.47 -39.16
CA THR A 3 -41.05 -21.60 -38.16
C THR A 3 -39.53 -21.82 -38.12
N ILE A 4 -38.85 -20.99 -38.91
CA ILE A 4 -37.68 -20.13 -38.62
C ILE A 4 -36.89 -20.41 -37.31
N CYS A 5 -35.58 -20.65 -37.53
CA CYS A 5 -34.41 -20.26 -36.73
C CYS A 5 -34.25 -20.71 -35.27
N LEU A 6 -33.52 -21.80 -35.07
CA LEU A 6 -32.75 -22.08 -33.85
C LEU A 6 -31.25 -21.94 -34.18
N ALA A 7 -30.70 -20.73 -34.12
CA ALA A 7 -29.25 -20.54 -34.29
C ALA A 7 -28.73 -19.24 -33.68
N VAL A 8 -29.18 -18.82 -32.49
CA VAL A 8 -28.52 -17.71 -31.76
C VAL A 8 -28.71 -17.89 -30.25
N ALA A 9 -27.87 -18.68 -29.58
CA ALA A 9 -27.78 -18.65 -28.12
C ALA A 9 -26.47 -19.27 -27.60
N LEU A 10 -25.32 -18.97 -28.21
CA LEU A 10 -24.03 -19.44 -27.69
C LEU A 10 -22.92 -18.38 -27.84
N LEU A 11 -23.18 -17.16 -27.39
CA LEU A 11 -22.18 -16.08 -27.48
C LEU A 11 -22.16 -15.12 -26.29
N LEU A 12 -22.40 -15.56 -25.04
CA LEU A 12 -22.34 -14.67 -23.87
C LEU A 12 -21.87 -15.35 -22.58
N ALA A 13 -20.71 -16.01 -22.62
CA ALA A 13 -20.01 -16.42 -21.40
C ALA A 13 -18.50 -16.16 -21.53
N LEU A 14 -18.13 -14.92 -21.85
CA LEU A 14 -16.78 -14.47 -21.52
C LEU A 14 -16.77 -14.21 -20.01
N PRO A 15 -15.94 -14.91 -19.21
CA PRO A 15 -15.75 -14.53 -17.82
C PRO A 15 -15.20 -13.10 -17.86
N ALA A 16 -15.94 -12.15 -17.27
CA ALA A 16 -15.39 -10.84 -16.98
C ALA A 16 -14.14 -11.10 -16.14
N LEU A 17 -12.96 -10.80 -16.68
CA LEU A 17 -11.71 -10.81 -15.94
C LEU A 17 -11.87 -9.81 -14.79
N ALA A 18 -12.23 -10.34 -13.61
CA ALA A 18 -12.33 -9.54 -12.41
C ALA A 18 -10.94 -8.94 -12.14
N ALA A 19 -10.89 -7.63 -11.95
CA ALA A 19 -9.65 -6.98 -11.53
C ALA A 19 -9.14 -7.67 -10.26
N PRO A 20 -7.81 -7.91 -10.14
CA PRO A 20 -7.24 -8.51 -8.95
C PRO A 20 -7.66 -7.70 -7.73
N GLN A 21 -8.23 -8.38 -6.72
CA GLN A 21 -8.60 -7.72 -5.48
C GLN A 21 -7.33 -7.14 -4.82
N PRO A 22 -7.38 -5.91 -4.28
CA PRO A 22 -6.27 -5.34 -3.56
C PRO A 22 -5.82 -6.25 -2.43
N GLN A 23 -4.52 -6.56 -2.39
CA GLN A 23 -3.94 -7.32 -1.30
C GLN A 23 -4.05 -6.50 -0.02
N ASN A 24 -4.36 -7.17 1.09
CA ASN A 24 -4.42 -6.50 2.38
C ASN A 24 -2.99 -6.13 2.83
N VAL A 25 -2.69 -4.85 2.99
CA VAL A 25 -1.44 -4.27 3.49
C VAL A 25 -1.55 -3.71 4.91
N GLU A 26 -2.74 -3.74 5.52
CA GLU A 26 -2.97 -3.27 6.90
C GLU A 26 -2.08 -4.01 7.90
N GLY A 27 -1.34 -3.26 8.72
CA GLY A 27 -0.40 -3.84 9.67
C GLY A 27 0.77 -2.93 10.03
N LEU A 28 1.61 -3.48 10.90
CA LEU A 28 2.92 -2.95 11.25
C LEU A 28 3.98 -3.55 10.32
N TRP A 29 4.76 -2.67 9.70
CA TRP A 29 5.84 -2.98 8.80
C TRP A 29 7.15 -2.42 9.30
N THR A 30 8.23 -3.13 9.01
CA THR A 30 9.59 -2.68 9.33
C THR A 30 10.50 -2.78 8.12
N ALA A 31 11.38 -1.81 7.96
CA ALA A 31 12.41 -1.79 6.92
C ALA A 31 13.73 -1.22 7.45
N ASP A 32 14.82 -1.55 6.78
CA ASP A 32 16.05 -0.78 6.86
C ASP A 32 16.06 0.23 5.70
N PHE A 33 16.37 1.48 6.00
CA PHE A 33 16.53 2.52 4.99
C PHE A 33 17.82 3.28 5.26
N PHE A 34 18.91 2.86 4.59
CA PHE A 34 20.27 3.36 4.80
C PHE A 34 20.81 3.16 6.22
N GLY A 35 20.50 2.03 6.85
CA GLY A 35 20.87 1.78 8.24
C GLY A 35 20.06 2.61 9.24
N ASN A 36 18.98 3.26 8.79
CA ASN A 36 17.95 3.79 9.68
C ASN A 36 16.84 2.74 9.80
N THR A 37 16.24 2.65 10.98
CA THR A 37 15.10 1.77 11.19
C THR A 37 13.83 2.50 10.78
N VAL A 38 13.02 1.87 9.94
CA VAL A 38 11.69 2.35 9.58
C VAL A 38 10.65 1.46 10.23
N GLU A 39 9.73 2.06 10.97
CA GLU A 39 8.52 1.42 11.53
C GLU A 39 7.31 2.09 10.88
N CYS A 40 6.50 1.32 10.14
CA CYS A 40 5.37 1.87 9.37
C CYS A 40 4.07 1.18 9.76
N HIS A 41 3.13 1.97 10.28
CA HIS A 41 1.78 1.55 10.62
C HIS A 41 0.87 1.89 9.46
N LEU A 42 0.30 0.86 8.82
CA LEU A 42 -0.61 1.02 7.69
C LEU A 42 -2.03 0.58 8.04
N GLU A 43 -2.99 1.35 7.55
CA GLU A 43 -4.41 1.03 7.49
C GLU A 43 -4.88 1.05 6.04
N GLN A 44 -5.93 0.29 5.75
CA GLN A 44 -6.45 0.15 4.39
C GLN A 44 -7.98 0.08 4.36
N LYS A 45 -8.59 0.73 3.36
CA LYS A 45 -10.00 0.56 3.01
C LYS A 45 -10.14 0.42 1.50
N GLY A 46 -10.48 -0.79 1.07
CA GLY A 46 -10.50 -1.14 -0.35
C GLY A 46 -9.12 -0.95 -0.97
N GLN A 47 -9.05 -0.17 -2.04
CA GLN A 47 -7.77 0.15 -2.70
C GLN A 47 -6.98 1.27 -2.02
N PHE A 48 -7.57 2.02 -1.09
CA PHE A 48 -6.87 3.17 -0.47
C PHE A 48 -6.16 2.75 0.80
N LEU A 49 -4.95 3.29 1.02
CA LEU A 49 -4.19 3.11 2.25
C LEU A 49 -3.77 4.45 2.85
N TRP A 50 -3.55 4.43 4.16
CA TRP A 50 -2.96 5.55 4.89
C TRP A 50 -2.07 5.01 6.02
N GLY A 51 -1.16 5.84 6.50
CA GLY A 51 -0.17 5.36 7.44
C GLY A 51 0.67 6.43 8.12
N VAL A 52 1.43 5.98 9.10
CA VAL A 52 2.53 6.72 9.72
C VAL A 52 3.78 5.88 9.63
N ALA A 53 4.84 6.44 9.05
CA ALA A 53 6.19 5.89 9.12
C ALA A 53 7.02 6.68 10.12
N TYR A 54 7.64 5.98 11.04
CA TYR A 54 8.69 6.47 11.91
C TYR A 54 10.03 6.06 11.36
N VAL A 55 10.92 7.02 11.19
CA VAL A 55 12.31 6.77 10.81
C VAL A 55 13.18 7.12 12.00
N THR A 56 13.80 6.11 12.59
CA THR A 56 14.79 6.28 13.66
C THR A 56 16.18 6.28 13.04
N THR A 57 16.88 7.41 13.15
CA THR A 57 18.25 7.55 12.65
C THR A 57 19.23 6.75 13.50
N ARG A 58 20.43 6.50 12.97
CA ARG A 58 21.52 5.87 13.74
C ARG A 58 21.91 6.64 15.01
N ALA A 59 21.65 7.95 15.04
CA ALA A 59 21.87 8.79 16.21
C ALA A 59 20.73 8.73 17.24
N GLY A 60 19.65 8.00 16.93
CA GLY A 60 18.48 7.84 17.81
C GLY A 60 17.36 8.86 17.59
N GLU A 61 17.52 9.80 16.67
CA GLU A 61 16.48 10.78 16.34
C GLU A 61 15.30 10.09 15.66
N ARG A 62 14.07 10.39 16.07
CA ARG A 62 12.86 9.82 15.49
C ARG A 62 12.08 10.88 14.71
N ASN A 63 11.93 10.66 13.40
CA ASN A 63 11.15 11.49 12.51
C ASN A 63 9.83 10.80 12.15
N THR A 64 8.77 11.58 11.95
CA THR A 64 7.41 11.07 11.67
C THR A 64 6.96 11.53 10.28
N TYR A 65 6.46 10.59 9.49
CA TYR A 65 5.99 10.83 8.12
C TYR A 65 4.59 10.25 7.91
N HIS A 66 3.64 11.10 7.55
CA HIS A 66 2.31 10.68 7.16
C HIS A 66 2.29 10.21 5.71
N LEU A 67 1.61 9.10 5.45
CA LEU A 67 1.54 8.43 4.16
C LEU A 67 0.11 8.28 3.69
N ILE A 68 -0.13 8.54 2.41
CA ILE A 68 -1.36 8.15 1.71
C ILE A 68 -0.99 7.30 0.49
N GLY A 69 -1.88 6.43 0.03
CA GLY A 69 -1.54 5.59 -1.11
C GLY A 69 -2.68 4.75 -1.65
N ILE A 70 -2.32 3.88 -2.60
CA ILE A 70 -3.21 2.96 -3.29
C ILE A 70 -2.58 1.56 -3.34
N VAL A 71 -3.41 0.53 -3.23
CA VAL A 71 -3.10 -0.87 -3.48
C VAL A 71 -3.95 -1.35 -4.66
N ALA A 72 -3.31 -1.88 -5.71
CA ALA A 72 -3.96 -2.44 -6.88
C ALA A 72 -3.43 -3.86 -7.15
N GLY A 73 -4.25 -4.87 -6.89
CA GLY A 73 -3.75 -6.25 -6.82
C GLY A 73 -2.66 -6.36 -5.75
N ASN A 74 -1.45 -6.77 -6.15
CA ASN A 74 -0.28 -6.81 -5.28
C ASN A 74 0.63 -5.57 -5.40
N SER A 75 0.30 -4.60 -6.26
CA SER A 75 1.07 -3.36 -6.39
C SER A 75 0.68 -2.36 -5.29
N VAL A 76 1.66 -1.67 -4.74
CA VAL A 76 1.49 -0.62 -3.73
C VAL A 76 2.17 0.66 -4.20
N GLU A 77 1.45 1.78 -4.07
CA GLU A 77 1.97 3.12 -4.28
C GLU A 77 1.66 3.95 -3.04
N ALA A 78 2.68 4.54 -2.42
CA ALA A 78 2.53 5.37 -1.22
C ALA A 78 3.29 6.69 -1.37
N PHE A 79 2.75 7.77 -0.81
CA PHE A 79 3.24 9.13 -0.99
C PHE A 79 3.35 9.82 0.36
N HIS A 80 4.47 10.51 0.59
CA HIS A 80 4.61 11.42 1.70
C HIS A 80 4.32 12.86 1.25
N GLY A 81 3.05 13.26 1.37
CA GLY A 81 2.54 14.64 1.27
C GLY A 81 3.33 15.62 0.39
N SER A 82 3.61 16.81 0.95
CA SER A 82 4.24 17.95 0.27
C SER A 82 5.69 17.73 -0.14
N SER A 83 6.36 16.69 0.38
CA SER A 83 7.75 16.38 0.05
C SER A 83 7.94 15.83 -1.37
N GLY A 84 6.87 15.28 -1.98
CA GLY A 84 6.94 14.61 -3.28
C GLY A 84 7.64 13.24 -3.27
N ASN A 85 8.09 12.75 -2.11
CA ASN A 85 8.67 11.41 -1.99
C ASN A 85 7.59 10.35 -2.14
N ARG A 86 7.89 9.28 -2.89
CA ARG A 86 6.98 8.16 -3.12
C ARG A 86 7.66 6.81 -2.98
N PHE A 87 6.89 5.79 -2.63
CA PHE A 87 7.28 4.39 -2.66
C PHE A 87 6.39 3.65 -3.65
N SER A 88 7.02 2.88 -4.55
CA SER A 88 6.36 2.01 -5.52
C SER A 88 6.89 0.59 -5.33
N GLY A 89 6.02 -0.38 -5.03
CA GLY A 89 6.46 -1.73 -4.71
C GLY A 89 5.43 -2.81 -4.95
N GLN A 90 5.86 -4.06 -4.79
CA GLN A 90 5.01 -5.23 -4.88
C GLN A 90 4.98 -5.98 -3.56
N VAL A 91 3.78 -6.27 -3.11
CA VAL A 91 3.49 -7.05 -1.92
C VAL A 91 3.50 -8.52 -2.31
N SER A 92 4.10 -9.32 -1.46
CA SER A 92 4.14 -10.78 -1.59
C SER A 92 3.16 -11.42 -0.60
N PRO A 93 2.64 -12.62 -0.89
CA PRO A 93 1.75 -13.35 0.02
C PRO A 93 2.35 -13.58 1.41
N GLU A 94 3.67 -13.72 1.52
CA GLU A 94 4.42 -13.94 2.76
C GLU A 94 4.62 -12.68 3.62
N GLY A 95 4.00 -11.54 3.25
CA GLY A 95 4.09 -10.31 4.04
C GLY A 95 5.42 -9.58 3.88
N ARG A 96 6.07 -9.70 2.73
CA ARG A 96 7.16 -8.82 2.30
C ARG A 96 6.66 -7.84 1.24
N VAL A 97 7.16 -6.62 1.24
CA VAL A 97 7.00 -5.67 0.14
C VAL A 97 8.39 -5.26 -0.36
N SER A 98 8.57 -5.32 -1.67
CA SER A 98 9.83 -4.98 -2.34
C SER A 98 9.56 -3.92 -3.40
N GLY A 99 10.35 -2.86 -3.42
CA GLY A 99 10.09 -1.74 -4.30
C GLY A 99 11.18 -0.69 -4.32
N ASN A 100 10.79 0.49 -4.79
CA ASN A 100 11.64 1.65 -4.95
C ASN A 100 11.08 2.81 -4.14
N PHE A 101 11.89 3.37 -3.25
CA PHE A 101 11.67 4.69 -2.68
C PHE A 101 12.28 5.74 -3.61
N ILE A 102 11.46 6.64 -4.12
CA ILE A 102 11.80 7.65 -5.11
C ILE A 102 11.71 9.00 -4.42
N MET A 103 12.86 9.64 -4.23
CA MET A 103 12.92 10.99 -3.67
C MET A 103 12.52 12.02 -4.74
N LYS A 104 11.80 13.08 -4.35
CA LYS A 104 11.34 14.13 -5.28
C LYS A 104 12.48 14.75 -6.10
N ASP A 105 13.53 15.17 -5.39
CA ASP A 105 14.69 15.87 -5.95
C ASP A 105 15.98 15.05 -5.74
N GLY A 106 15.86 13.72 -5.69
CA GLY A 106 16.95 12.84 -5.27
C GLY A 106 16.94 11.46 -5.92
N PRO A 107 17.75 10.54 -5.40
CA PRO A 107 17.91 9.22 -5.99
C PRO A 107 16.66 8.35 -5.80
N THR A 108 16.58 7.32 -6.65
CA THR A 108 15.69 6.17 -6.45
C THR A 108 16.46 5.06 -5.77
N ILE A 109 15.86 4.45 -4.75
CA ILE A 109 16.53 3.52 -3.84
C ILE A 109 15.66 2.28 -3.68
N ALA A 110 16.25 1.12 -3.90
CA ALA A 110 15.59 -0.14 -3.61
C ALA A 110 15.32 -0.25 -2.10
N MET A 111 14.11 -0.60 -1.74
CA MET A 111 13.66 -0.73 -0.36
C MET A 111 12.81 -1.98 -0.20
N ASP A 112 13.10 -2.70 0.88
CA ASP A 112 12.36 -3.89 1.29
C ASP A 112 11.79 -3.67 2.69
N ALA A 113 10.52 -4.02 2.88
CA ALA A 113 9.90 -4.06 4.19
C ALA A 113 9.26 -5.42 4.47
N ARG A 114 9.21 -5.80 5.74
CA ARG A 114 8.52 -6.99 6.24
C ARG A 114 7.40 -6.59 7.17
N ARG A 115 6.26 -7.27 7.05
CA ARG A 115 5.15 -7.12 7.99
C ARG A 115 5.47 -7.90 9.26
N VAL A 116 5.53 -7.17 10.37
CA VAL A 116 5.75 -7.73 11.71
C VAL A 116 4.42 -8.17 12.32
N LYS A 117 3.35 -7.42 12.08
CA LYS A 117 2.02 -7.72 12.61
C LYS A 117 0.92 -7.33 11.60
N PRO A 118 -0.02 -8.22 11.25
CA PRO A 118 -1.18 -7.86 10.44
C PRO A 118 -2.26 -7.16 11.28
N GLY A 119 -3.15 -6.44 10.58
CA GLY A 119 -4.30 -5.77 11.18
C GLY A 119 -3.93 -4.42 11.80
N ARG A 120 -4.94 -3.60 12.11
CA ARG A 120 -4.72 -2.24 12.66
C ARG A 120 -3.73 -2.24 13.82
N THR A 121 -2.65 -1.49 13.62
CA THR A 121 -1.63 -1.26 14.64
C THR A 121 -1.61 0.21 14.97
N HIS A 122 -2.05 0.59 16.17
CA HIS A 122 -1.94 1.98 16.62
C HIS A 122 -0.47 2.40 16.68
N PRO A 123 -0.11 3.59 16.17
CA PRO A 123 1.25 4.12 16.28
C PRO A 123 1.55 4.45 17.74
N GLY A 124 2.20 3.55 18.50
CA GLY A 124 2.68 3.84 19.86
C GLY A 124 1.65 4.38 20.88
N GLY A 125 0.34 4.19 20.67
CA GLY A 125 -0.70 4.80 21.50
C GLY A 125 -1.02 6.27 21.17
N LEU A 126 -0.56 6.77 20.02
CA LEU A 126 -0.92 8.08 19.49
C LEU A 126 -2.24 7.98 18.71
N GLU A 127 -3.14 8.92 18.99
CA GLU A 127 -4.32 9.15 18.16
C GLU A 127 -3.88 9.71 16.81
N TRP A 128 -4.59 9.30 15.75
CA TRP A 128 -4.48 9.96 14.46
C TRP A 128 -4.67 11.47 14.64
N PRO A 129 -3.96 12.32 13.86
CA PRO A 129 -4.27 13.74 13.84
C PRO A 129 -5.78 13.94 13.61
N PRO A 130 -6.41 14.95 14.23
CA PRO A 130 -7.78 15.30 13.93
C PRO A 130 -7.97 15.42 12.41
N ASN A 131 -9.02 14.79 11.87
CA ASN A 131 -9.30 14.66 10.43
C ASN A 131 -8.42 13.66 9.68
N TYR A 132 -7.80 12.73 10.38
CA TYR A 132 -7.10 11.59 9.78
C TYR A 132 -7.66 10.24 10.31
N PRO A 133 -7.93 9.25 9.45
CA PRO A 133 -7.90 9.37 7.99
C PRO A 133 -8.89 10.44 7.50
N PRO A 134 -8.59 11.13 6.39
CA PRO A 134 -9.49 12.13 5.83
C PRO A 134 -10.87 11.52 5.64
N ALA A 135 -11.91 12.24 6.09
CA ALA A 135 -13.28 11.86 5.79
C ALA A 135 -13.45 11.80 4.27
N GLN A 136 -14.11 10.74 3.80
CA GLN A 136 -14.38 10.48 2.39
C GLN A 136 -15.28 11.55 1.78
#